data_AF-A0A2W5STW6-F1
#
_entry.id   AF-A0A2W5STW6-F1
#
_cell.length_a   1.000
_cell.length_b   1.000
_cell.length_c   1.000
_cell.angle_alpha   90.00
_cell.angle_beta   90.00
_cell.angle_gamma   90.00
#
_symmetry.space_group_name_H-M   'P 1'
#
loop_
_entity.id
_entity.type
_entity.pdbx_description
1 polymer ?
#
loop_
_entity_poly.entity_id
_entity_poly.type
_entity_poly.pdbx_seq_one_letter_code
_entity_poly.pdbx_strand_id
1 'polypeptide(L)'
;MPAPLAAPSSRSTIKRMHAGHFAFMRALIQGMDARASWDRYLAAEGEAGDRRQVQRTIAWIKDAFAAAARREHRPGTARLILFDASRVVERASQPLPALAEFAHAQGLEDFSEDEQLEAYLAAYPDASRASPAQARGAPRRRARVVERQLDALRWLEHLVIHEPRPSDPIGAWLSPRLSHRLAQGGLVTLGDLVARMNAQGGTWWRACPGVGEHKAAYVAGWVRDHLSQLGLALSPFALDNWARLPAAQKATLVVPAMALRPLEKLIVPPSLDGRDGSNRELGASSDLSNDIEAIQRWVDSKAAAQGPGQEGVAVPSLTATQRSYRREAERLLLWGILVRGKALASLDAEDAGDYLTFIAVPPASWCGPRGGPRWSPHWRPFEGPLSVAARRQAVVILHGLFAHLVRQRYLRTNAFAAQLAAVRPRPDVDPATRGDTSRAIPGPLATPQFPPKGLPSH
;
A
#
# COMPACT_ATOMS: atom_id res chain seq x y z
N MET A 1 9.29 34.08 -17.06
CA MET A 1 9.83 32.82 -17.62
C MET A 1 10.51 32.04 -16.49
N PRO A 2 9.82 31.13 -15.79
CA PRO A 2 10.49 30.23 -14.85
C PRO A 2 11.24 29.12 -15.62
N ALA A 3 12.43 28.76 -15.15
CA ALA A 3 13.24 27.71 -15.77
C ALA A 3 12.55 26.34 -15.68
N PRO A 4 12.73 25.45 -16.67
CA PRO A 4 12.14 24.11 -16.63
C PRO A 4 12.76 23.30 -15.48
N LEU A 5 11.92 22.66 -14.65
CA LEU A 5 12.40 21.70 -13.65
C LEU A 5 13.12 20.56 -14.38
N ALA A 6 14.35 20.26 -13.93
CA ALA A 6 15.10 19.12 -14.42
C ALA A 6 14.30 17.83 -14.20
N ALA A 7 14.15 17.03 -15.26
CA ALA A 7 13.50 15.73 -15.17
C ALA A 7 14.21 14.83 -14.14
N PRO A 8 13.48 13.99 -13.37
CA PRO A 8 14.09 13.08 -12.42
C PRO A 8 15.01 12.12 -13.17
N SER A 9 16.32 12.26 -12.94
CA SER A 9 17.33 11.45 -13.58
C SER A 9 17.09 9.97 -13.29
N SER A 10 16.91 9.18 -14.35
CA SER A 10 16.65 7.75 -14.30
C SER A 10 17.88 7.01 -13.78
N ARG A 11 18.03 6.98 -12.45
CA ARG A 11 19.04 6.17 -11.78
C ARG A 11 18.82 4.72 -12.18
N SER A 12 19.72 4.22 -13.03
CA SER A 12 19.84 2.80 -13.37
C SER A 12 19.63 1.94 -12.13
N THR A 13 18.58 1.13 -12.12
CA THR A 13 18.27 0.21 -11.02
C THR A 13 19.29 -0.92 -11.02
N ILE A 14 20.46 -0.65 -10.46
CA ILE A 14 21.46 -1.65 -10.11
C ILE A 14 20.78 -2.61 -9.14
N LYS A 15 20.42 -3.81 -9.62
CA LYS A 15 19.86 -4.90 -8.82
C LYS A 15 20.82 -5.12 -7.63
N ARG A 16 20.37 -4.83 -6.40
CA ARG A 16 21.21 -5.05 -5.21
C ARG A 16 21.12 -6.51 -4.78
N MET A 17 22.16 -6.97 -4.11
CA MET A 17 22.20 -8.31 -3.55
C MET A 17 21.59 -8.32 -2.14
N HIS A 18 20.41 -8.92 -2.02
CA HIS A 18 19.81 -9.26 -0.72
C HIS A 18 20.31 -10.60 -0.17
N ALA A 19 20.07 -10.86 1.12
CA ALA A 19 20.50 -12.07 1.86
C ALA A 19 20.11 -13.39 1.17
N GLY A 20 18.93 -13.46 0.52
CA GLY A 20 18.53 -14.64 -0.28
C GLY A 20 19.55 -15.09 -1.35
N HIS A 21 20.28 -14.17 -1.99
CA HIS A 21 21.35 -14.53 -2.94
C HIS A 21 22.55 -15.18 -2.23
N PHE A 22 22.90 -14.71 -1.02
CA PHE A 22 23.93 -15.33 -0.18
C PHE A 22 23.49 -16.70 0.33
N ALA A 23 22.25 -16.85 0.79
CA ALA A 23 21.69 -18.12 1.23
C ALA A 23 21.70 -19.17 0.10
N PHE A 24 21.24 -18.81 -1.10
CA PHE A 24 21.28 -19.66 -2.29
C PHE A 24 22.72 -20.09 -2.65
N MET A 25 23.67 -19.15 -2.67
CA MET A 25 25.06 -19.47 -3.01
C MET A 25 25.78 -20.31 -1.96
N ARG A 26 25.48 -20.11 -0.66
CA ARG A 26 25.94 -21.01 0.42
C ARG A 26 25.43 -22.44 0.19
N ALA A 27 24.15 -22.60 -0.12
CA ALA A 27 23.54 -23.91 -0.40
C ALA A 27 24.21 -24.61 -1.59
N LEU A 28 24.46 -23.90 -2.70
CA LEU A 28 25.17 -24.44 -3.85
C LEU A 28 26.61 -24.87 -3.51
N ILE A 29 27.36 -24.05 -2.78
CA ILE A 29 28.75 -24.35 -2.37
C ILE A 29 28.81 -25.56 -1.41
N GLN A 30 27.80 -25.73 -0.56
CA GLN A 30 27.63 -26.89 0.31
C GLN A 30 27.17 -28.16 -0.44
N GLY A 31 26.83 -28.06 -1.74
CA GLY A 31 26.40 -29.18 -2.56
C GLY A 31 24.92 -29.57 -2.39
N MET A 32 24.09 -28.65 -1.89
CA MET A 32 22.64 -28.84 -1.87
C MET A 32 22.06 -28.79 -3.29
N ASP A 33 20.93 -29.46 -3.53
CA ASP A 33 20.27 -29.43 -4.83
C ASP A 33 19.92 -28.00 -5.26
N ALA A 34 20.27 -27.66 -6.49
CA ALA A 34 20.11 -26.32 -7.04
C ALA A 34 18.64 -25.95 -7.24
N ARG A 35 17.77 -26.92 -7.57
CA ARG A 35 16.34 -26.69 -7.82
C ARG A 35 15.62 -26.40 -6.51
N ALA A 36 15.77 -27.26 -5.51
CA ALA A 36 15.21 -27.07 -4.17
C ALA A 36 15.75 -25.80 -3.48
N SER A 37 17.03 -25.47 -3.69
CA SER A 37 17.62 -24.23 -3.17
C SER A 37 17.06 -22.99 -3.88
N TRP A 38 16.77 -23.08 -5.17
CA TRP A 38 16.15 -21.99 -5.93
C TRP A 38 14.72 -21.74 -5.46
N ASP A 39 13.90 -22.79 -5.35
CA ASP A 39 12.51 -22.66 -4.90
C ASP A 39 12.41 -22.12 -3.46
N ARG A 40 13.42 -22.39 -2.62
CA ARG A 40 13.51 -21.87 -1.25
C ARG A 40 13.95 -20.41 -1.15
N TYR A 41 14.92 -19.97 -1.96
CA TYR A 41 15.59 -18.66 -1.77
C TYR A 41 15.37 -17.65 -2.91
N LEU A 42 15.02 -18.10 -4.12
CA LEU A 42 14.96 -17.30 -5.35
C LEU A 42 13.68 -17.50 -6.19
N ALA A 43 12.61 -18.09 -5.66
CA ALA A 43 11.36 -18.35 -6.41
C ALA A 43 10.71 -17.11 -7.09
N ALA A 44 11.00 -15.89 -6.63
CA ALA A 44 10.56 -14.65 -7.30
C ALA A 44 11.42 -14.21 -8.50
N GLU A 45 12.62 -14.76 -8.68
CA GLU A 45 13.41 -14.54 -9.89
C GLU A 45 12.78 -15.28 -11.08
N GLY A 46 12.36 -16.53 -10.88
CA GLY A 46 11.71 -17.35 -11.89
C GLY A 46 11.43 -18.78 -11.42
N GLU A 47 11.00 -19.64 -12.33
CA GLU A 47 10.76 -21.06 -12.04
C GLU A 47 12.08 -21.85 -12.10
N ALA A 48 12.32 -22.73 -11.13
CA ALA A 48 13.55 -23.54 -11.07
C ALA A 48 13.70 -24.53 -12.24
N GLY A 49 12.65 -24.72 -13.05
CA GLY A 49 12.69 -25.50 -14.29
C GLY A 49 13.44 -24.82 -15.45
N ASP A 50 13.52 -23.49 -15.48
CA ASP A 50 14.28 -22.77 -16.52
C ASP A 50 15.79 -22.79 -16.20
N ARG A 51 16.47 -23.86 -16.62
CA ARG A 51 17.93 -23.99 -16.49
C ARG A 51 18.70 -22.79 -17.05
N ARG A 52 18.22 -22.13 -18.11
CA ARG A 52 18.90 -20.96 -18.70
C ARG A 52 18.78 -19.76 -17.78
N GLN A 53 17.62 -19.55 -17.16
CA GLN A 53 17.43 -18.51 -16.16
C GLN A 53 18.27 -18.77 -14.90
N VAL A 54 18.26 -20.01 -14.37
CA VAL A 54 19.05 -20.38 -13.19
C VAL A 54 20.54 -20.13 -13.43
N GLN A 55 21.08 -20.58 -14.57
CA GLN A 55 22.48 -20.35 -14.92
C GLN A 55 22.84 -18.87 -15.09
N ARG A 56 22.00 -18.07 -15.76
CA ARG A 56 22.21 -16.62 -15.89
C ARG A 56 22.22 -15.91 -14.53
N THR A 57 21.34 -16.30 -13.63
CA THR A 57 21.28 -15.72 -12.28
C THR A 57 22.47 -16.14 -11.43
N ILE A 58 22.92 -17.40 -11.49
CA ILE A 58 24.18 -17.84 -10.85
C ILE A 58 25.38 -17.04 -11.36
N ALA A 59 25.49 -16.85 -12.68
CA ALA A 59 26.56 -16.06 -13.28
C ALA A 59 26.52 -14.60 -12.78
N TRP A 60 25.35 -13.96 -12.82
CA TRP A 60 25.18 -12.59 -12.31
C TRP A 60 25.54 -12.45 -10.82
N ILE A 61 25.12 -13.39 -9.96
CA ILE A 61 25.48 -13.36 -8.53
C ILE A 61 27.01 -13.50 -8.36
N LYS A 62 27.63 -14.42 -9.10
CA LYS A 62 29.08 -14.64 -9.10
C LYS A 62 29.86 -13.40 -9.56
N ASP A 63 29.42 -12.74 -10.62
CA ASP A 63 30.03 -11.50 -11.12
C ASP A 63 29.86 -10.33 -10.15
N ALA A 64 28.68 -10.20 -9.53
CA ALA A 64 28.41 -9.17 -8.53
C ALA A 64 29.27 -9.36 -7.26
N PHE A 65 29.43 -10.60 -6.76
CA PHE A 65 30.38 -10.92 -5.69
C PHE A 65 31.83 -10.60 -6.09
N ALA A 66 32.25 -10.99 -7.30
CA ALA A 66 33.60 -10.73 -7.77
C ALA A 66 33.87 -9.22 -7.96
N ALA A 67 32.85 -8.43 -8.34
CA ALA A 67 32.95 -6.98 -8.39
C ALA A 67 33.06 -6.36 -6.99
N ALA A 68 32.23 -6.80 -6.02
CA ALA A 68 32.31 -6.35 -4.63
C ALA A 68 33.68 -6.66 -4.01
N ALA A 69 34.16 -7.91 -4.12
CA ALA A 69 35.45 -8.33 -3.57
C ALA A 69 36.66 -7.59 -4.18
N ARG A 70 36.57 -7.10 -5.42
CA ARG A 70 37.62 -6.26 -6.05
C ARG A 70 37.63 -4.83 -5.50
N ARG A 71 36.47 -4.25 -5.16
CA ARG A 71 36.36 -2.88 -4.63
C ARG A 71 36.92 -2.77 -3.21
N GLU A 72 36.80 -3.83 -2.42
CA GLU A 72 37.32 -3.94 -1.05
C GLU A 72 38.79 -4.43 -1.00
N HIS A 73 39.52 -4.34 -2.11
CA HIS A 73 40.97 -4.57 -2.23
C HIS A 73 41.53 -5.88 -1.62
N ARG A 74 40.72 -6.95 -1.46
CA ARG A 74 41.18 -8.23 -0.88
C ARG A 74 41.69 -9.19 -1.97
N PRO A 75 43.01 -9.40 -2.13
CA PRO A 75 43.54 -10.23 -3.19
C PRO A 75 43.09 -11.70 -3.06
N GLY A 76 42.76 -12.32 -4.19
CA GLY A 76 42.36 -13.73 -4.26
C GLY A 76 40.89 -14.02 -3.92
N THR A 77 40.20 -13.20 -3.12
CA THR A 77 38.80 -13.46 -2.70
C THR A 77 37.83 -13.53 -3.89
N ALA A 78 37.95 -12.62 -4.87
CA ALA A 78 37.15 -12.68 -6.09
C ALA A 78 37.40 -13.99 -6.89
N ARG A 79 38.64 -14.48 -6.94
CA ARG A 79 39.00 -15.73 -7.63
C ARG A 79 38.47 -16.96 -6.89
N LEU A 80 38.44 -16.91 -5.56
CA LEU A 80 37.92 -17.97 -4.69
C LEU A 80 36.39 -18.13 -4.81
N ILE A 81 35.64 -17.04 -4.94
CA ILE A 81 34.17 -17.09 -5.08
C ILE A 81 33.74 -17.59 -6.47
N LEU A 82 34.53 -17.29 -7.50
CA LEU A 82 34.30 -17.80 -8.85
C LEU A 82 34.68 -19.29 -9.01
N PHE A 83 35.56 -19.80 -8.15
CA PHE A 83 36.09 -21.15 -8.21
C PHE A 83 35.00 -22.22 -7.96
N ASP A 84 35.05 -23.30 -8.74
CA ASP A 84 34.14 -24.43 -8.59
C ASP A 84 34.80 -25.54 -7.75
N ALA A 85 34.22 -25.85 -6.60
CA ALA A 85 34.79 -26.81 -5.65
C ALA A 85 34.67 -28.27 -6.13
N SER A 86 33.81 -28.57 -7.11
CA SER A 86 33.75 -29.90 -7.77
C SER A 86 35.06 -30.25 -8.46
N ARG A 87 35.70 -29.27 -9.11
CA ARG A 87 36.95 -29.43 -9.89
C ARG A 87 38.13 -29.91 -9.07
N VAL A 88 38.09 -29.77 -7.75
CA VAL A 88 39.12 -30.31 -6.82
C VAL A 88 39.02 -31.84 -6.74
N VAL A 89 37.82 -32.39 -6.85
CA VAL A 89 37.58 -33.84 -6.87
C VAL A 89 37.77 -34.35 -8.29
N GLU A 90 37.20 -33.72 -9.31
CA GLU A 90 37.34 -34.12 -10.72
C GLU A 90 38.81 -34.29 -11.15
N ARG A 91 39.70 -33.34 -10.77
CA ARG A 91 41.14 -33.44 -11.04
C ARG A 91 41.86 -34.54 -10.26
N ALA A 92 41.33 -34.93 -9.10
CA ALA A 92 41.87 -36.03 -8.30
C ALA A 92 41.25 -37.38 -8.65
N SER A 93 40.23 -37.39 -9.53
CA SER A 93 39.49 -38.55 -10.00
C SER A 93 39.74 -38.88 -11.48
N GLN A 94 40.67 -38.19 -12.15
CA GLN A 94 41.20 -38.67 -13.43
C GLN A 94 42.04 -39.92 -13.17
N PRO A 95 41.63 -41.11 -13.67
CA PRO A 95 42.36 -42.33 -13.40
C PRO A 95 43.65 -42.34 -14.23
N LEU A 96 44.78 -42.33 -13.53
CA LEU A 96 46.02 -42.85 -14.09
C LEU A 96 45.93 -44.38 -14.06
N PRO A 97 46.33 -45.10 -15.13
CA PRO A 97 46.34 -46.56 -15.13
C PRO A 97 47.28 -47.09 -14.04
N ALA A 98 46.99 -48.26 -13.47
CA ALA A 98 47.92 -48.88 -12.53
C ALA A 98 49.24 -49.22 -13.24
N LEU A 99 50.37 -49.22 -12.50
CA LEU A 99 51.70 -49.45 -13.10
C LEU A 99 51.74 -50.77 -13.91
N ALA A 100 51.14 -51.84 -13.40
CA ALA A 100 51.01 -53.12 -14.11
C ALA A 100 50.09 -53.07 -15.34
N GLU A 101 48.99 -52.29 -15.31
CA GLU A 101 48.11 -52.09 -16.48
C GLU A 101 48.83 -51.30 -17.57
N PHE A 102 49.64 -50.31 -17.19
CA PHE A 102 50.50 -49.57 -18.12
C PHE A 102 51.62 -50.44 -18.68
N ALA A 103 52.31 -51.23 -17.84
CA ALA A 103 53.36 -52.13 -18.28
C ALA A 103 52.82 -53.16 -19.29
N HIS A 104 51.67 -53.77 -19.01
CA HIS A 104 50.97 -54.66 -19.95
C HIS A 104 50.60 -53.94 -21.26
N ALA A 105 50.01 -52.73 -21.19
CA ALA A 105 49.61 -51.97 -22.37
C ALA A 105 50.78 -51.46 -23.23
N GLN A 106 51.99 -51.34 -22.66
CA GLN A 106 53.21 -50.91 -23.37
C GLN A 106 54.16 -52.08 -23.70
N GLY A 107 53.83 -53.32 -23.33
CA GLY A 107 54.71 -54.48 -23.52
C GLY A 107 55.97 -54.44 -22.67
N LEU A 108 55.92 -53.82 -21.49
CA LEU A 108 57.02 -53.66 -20.54
C LEU A 108 57.00 -54.69 -19.39
N GLU A 109 56.21 -55.76 -19.50
CA GLU A 109 56.03 -56.78 -18.44
C GLU A 109 57.33 -57.49 -18.06
N ASP A 110 58.23 -57.70 -19.02
CA ASP A 110 59.52 -58.39 -18.83
C ASP A 110 60.65 -57.45 -18.31
N PHE A 111 60.37 -56.15 -18.13
CA PHE A 111 61.33 -55.16 -17.63
C PHE A 111 61.28 -55.06 -16.10
N SER A 112 62.33 -54.52 -15.47
CA SER A 112 62.36 -54.32 -14.02
C SER A 112 61.32 -53.29 -13.56
N GLU A 113 60.83 -53.39 -12.31
CA GLU A 113 59.86 -52.42 -11.76
C GLU A 113 60.38 -50.97 -11.82
N ASP A 114 61.69 -50.77 -11.68
CA ASP A 114 62.33 -49.45 -11.77
C ASP A 114 62.28 -48.88 -13.21
N GLU A 115 62.53 -49.70 -14.24
CA GLU A 115 62.41 -49.31 -15.65
C GLU A 115 60.94 -49.08 -16.06
N GLN A 116 60.02 -49.95 -15.59
CA GLN A 116 58.58 -49.75 -15.76
C GLN A 116 58.12 -48.42 -15.14
N LEU A 117 58.63 -48.09 -13.94
CA LEU A 117 58.32 -46.84 -13.23
C LEU A 117 58.93 -45.62 -13.95
N GLU A 118 60.15 -45.71 -14.47
CA GLU A 118 60.77 -44.63 -15.26
C GLU A 118 59.97 -44.36 -16.54
N ALA A 119 59.61 -45.40 -17.29
CA ALA A 119 58.76 -45.28 -18.48
C ALA A 119 57.37 -44.71 -18.15
N TYR A 120 56.76 -45.12 -17.03
CA TYR A 120 55.49 -44.61 -16.55
C TYR A 120 55.55 -43.12 -16.14
N LEU A 121 56.64 -42.69 -15.49
CA LEU A 121 56.87 -41.29 -15.12
C LEU A 121 57.20 -40.41 -16.34
N ALA A 122 57.85 -40.97 -17.37
CA ALA A 122 58.07 -40.30 -18.65
C ALA A 122 56.77 -40.12 -19.45
N ALA A 123 55.92 -41.15 -19.49
CA ALA A 123 54.61 -41.11 -20.15
C ALA A 123 53.58 -40.24 -19.39
N TYR A 124 53.65 -40.20 -18.06
CA TYR A 124 52.79 -39.38 -17.20
C TYR A 124 53.61 -38.47 -16.27
N PRO A 125 54.16 -37.34 -16.76
CA PRO A 125 54.98 -36.43 -15.96
C PRO A 125 54.29 -35.91 -14.68
N ASP A 126 52.96 -35.72 -14.73
CA ASP A 126 52.15 -35.32 -13.58
C ASP A 126 51.78 -36.48 -12.63
N ALA A 127 52.07 -37.76 -12.96
CA ALA A 127 51.88 -38.88 -12.03
C ALA A 127 52.79 -38.78 -10.79
N SER A 128 54.00 -38.23 -10.97
CA SER A 128 54.90 -37.83 -9.86
C SER A 128 54.21 -36.89 -8.85
N ARG A 129 53.28 -36.06 -9.34
CA ARG A 129 52.51 -35.10 -8.54
C ARG A 129 51.16 -35.66 -8.05
N ALA A 130 50.63 -36.70 -8.67
CA ALA A 130 49.30 -37.26 -8.42
C ALA A 130 49.36 -38.57 -7.61
N SER A 131 50.05 -38.56 -6.46
CA SER A 131 50.18 -39.74 -5.59
C SER A 131 48.82 -40.24 -5.06
N PRO A 132 48.65 -41.56 -4.76
CA PRO A 132 47.40 -42.10 -4.17
C PRO A 132 46.93 -41.42 -2.88
N ALA A 133 47.88 -40.84 -2.11
CA ALA A 133 47.59 -40.02 -0.94
C ALA A 133 46.81 -38.73 -1.26
N GLN A 134 46.93 -38.19 -2.48
CA GLN A 134 46.19 -37.00 -2.91
C GLN A 134 44.74 -37.32 -3.29
N ALA A 135 44.47 -38.46 -3.90
CA ALA A 135 43.10 -38.95 -4.14
C ALA A 135 42.34 -39.11 -2.81
N ARG A 136 42.96 -39.77 -1.81
CA ARG A 136 42.43 -39.87 -0.43
C ARG A 136 42.33 -38.50 0.27
N GLY A 137 43.17 -37.54 -0.09
CA GLY A 137 43.18 -36.17 0.42
C GLY A 137 42.19 -35.20 -0.27
N ALA A 138 41.67 -35.54 -1.45
CA ALA A 138 40.76 -34.71 -2.24
C ALA A 138 39.50 -34.25 -1.48
N PRO A 139 38.76 -35.10 -0.72
CA PRO A 139 37.63 -34.63 0.08
C PRO A 139 38.04 -33.63 1.18
N ARG A 140 39.19 -33.84 1.84
CA ARG A 140 39.73 -32.88 2.83
C ARG A 140 40.14 -31.56 2.19
N ARG A 141 40.70 -31.57 0.97
CA ARG A 141 41.02 -30.36 0.19
C ARG A 141 39.76 -29.62 -0.25
N ARG A 142 38.73 -30.33 -0.76
CA ARG A 142 37.42 -29.76 -1.08
C ARG A 142 36.78 -29.10 0.14
N ALA A 143 36.77 -29.77 1.30
CA ALA A 143 36.22 -29.22 2.54
C ALA A 143 36.88 -27.88 2.93
N ARG A 144 38.23 -27.79 2.90
CA ARG A 144 38.97 -26.55 3.16
C ARG A 144 38.69 -25.43 2.14
N VAL A 145 38.43 -25.77 0.88
CA VAL A 145 38.03 -24.78 -0.15
C VAL A 145 36.61 -24.28 0.11
N VAL A 146 35.67 -25.18 0.40
CA VAL A 146 34.28 -24.85 0.76
C VAL A 146 34.22 -23.97 2.00
N GLU A 147 34.97 -24.31 3.06
CA GLU A 147 35.09 -23.52 4.29
C GLU A 147 35.54 -22.07 4.00
N ARG A 148 36.64 -21.91 3.26
CA ARG A 148 37.14 -20.59 2.84
C ARG A 148 36.17 -19.83 1.94
N GLN A 149 35.39 -20.52 1.10
CA GLN A 149 34.33 -19.90 0.30
C GLN A 149 33.17 -19.41 1.17
N LEU A 150 32.78 -20.17 2.21
CA LEU A 150 31.75 -19.76 3.17
C LEU A 150 32.23 -18.57 4.02
N ASP A 151 33.50 -18.51 4.42
CA ASP A 151 34.09 -17.33 5.09
C ASP A 151 34.11 -16.10 4.18
N ALA A 152 34.52 -16.27 2.92
CA ALA A 152 34.49 -15.19 1.93
C ALA A 152 33.06 -14.65 1.71
N LEU A 153 32.06 -15.54 1.69
CA LEU A 153 30.66 -15.15 1.63
C LEU A 153 30.17 -14.44 2.90
N ARG A 154 30.46 -14.96 4.10
CA ARG A 154 30.11 -14.31 5.38
C ARG A 154 30.69 -12.89 5.49
N TRP A 155 31.96 -12.73 5.09
CA TRP A 155 32.63 -11.43 5.09
C TRP A 155 32.00 -10.45 4.08
N LEU A 156 31.67 -10.90 2.87
CA LEU A 156 30.91 -10.09 1.91
C LEU A 156 29.47 -9.81 2.39
N GLU A 157 28.86 -10.73 3.13
CA GLU A 157 27.50 -10.59 3.67
C GLU A 157 27.44 -9.40 4.64
N HIS A 158 28.44 -9.27 5.53
CA HIS A 158 28.56 -8.10 6.41
C HIS A 158 28.92 -6.78 5.71
N LEU A 159 29.62 -6.81 4.56
CA LEU A 159 30.00 -5.60 3.83
C LEU A 159 28.92 -5.11 2.85
N VAL A 160 28.09 -6.02 2.32
CA VAL A 160 27.16 -5.72 1.22
C VAL A 160 25.70 -5.68 1.67
N ILE A 161 25.31 -6.31 2.79
CA ILE A 161 23.98 -6.12 3.35
C ILE A 161 23.82 -4.69 3.85
N HIS A 162 22.99 -3.94 3.13
CA HIS A 162 22.37 -2.72 3.62
C HIS A 162 21.03 -3.13 4.25
N GLU A 163 20.56 -2.47 5.30
CA GLU A 163 19.22 -2.77 5.84
C GLU A 163 18.12 -2.19 4.94
N PRO A 164 17.00 -2.92 4.72
CA PRO A 164 15.89 -2.44 3.90
C PRO A 164 15.17 -1.28 4.56
N ARG A 165 15.12 -0.14 3.87
CA ARG A 165 14.41 1.07 4.34
C ARG A 165 13.05 1.19 3.65
N PRO A 166 12.01 1.76 4.31
CA PRO A 166 10.70 1.99 3.69
C PRO A 166 10.77 2.78 2.38
N SER A 167 11.70 3.74 2.29
CA SER A 167 11.94 4.56 1.10
C SER A 167 12.69 3.85 -0.03
N ASP A 168 13.20 2.65 0.18
CA ASP A 168 13.97 1.95 -0.85
C ASP A 168 13.07 1.53 -2.02
N PRO A 169 13.55 1.66 -3.27
CA PRO A 169 12.82 1.17 -4.43
C PRO A 169 12.73 -0.35 -4.39
N ILE A 170 11.57 -0.91 -4.75
CA ILE A 170 11.34 -2.36 -4.78
C ILE A 170 12.37 -3.07 -5.67
N GLY A 171 12.82 -2.42 -6.76
CA GLY A 171 13.87 -2.91 -7.67
C GLY A 171 15.27 -3.08 -7.06
N ALA A 172 15.54 -2.55 -5.87
CA ALA A 172 16.75 -2.88 -5.11
C ALA A 172 16.64 -4.25 -4.42
N TRP A 173 15.43 -4.75 -4.17
CA TRP A 173 15.15 -5.84 -3.24
C TRP A 173 14.46 -7.05 -3.86
N LEU A 174 13.69 -6.86 -4.94
CA LEU A 174 13.02 -7.92 -5.68
C LEU A 174 13.48 -7.97 -7.15
N SER A 175 13.28 -9.13 -7.79
CA SER A 175 13.72 -9.38 -9.17
C SER A 175 13.26 -8.29 -10.14
N PRO A 176 14.07 -7.86 -11.14
CA PRO A 176 13.70 -6.76 -12.04
C PRO A 176 12.36 -6.98 -12.76
N ARG A 177 12.04 -8.23 -13.12
CA ARG A 177 10.76 -8.63 -13.74
C ARG A 177 9.57 -8.45 -12.78
N LEU A 178 9.74 -8.81 -11.51
CA LEU A 178 8.70 -8.66 -10.49
C LEU A 178 8.51 -7.19 -10.08
N SER A 179 9.62 -6.49 -9.86
CA SER A 179 9.66 -5.06 -9.54
C SER A 179 9.00 -4.21 -10.63
N HIS A 180 9.20 -4.53 -11.91
CA HIS A 180 8.49 -3.85 -13.00
C HIS A 180 6.96 -4.08 -12.96
N ARG A 181 6.50 -5.30 -12.65
CA ARG A 181 5.06 -5.62 -12.52
C ARG A 181 4.42 -4.97 -11.29
N LEU A 182 5.17 -4.84 -10.19
CA LEU A 182 4.74 -4.13 -8.99
C LEU A 182 4.66 -2.62 -9.25
N ALA A 183 5.63 -2.05 -9.98
CA ALA A 183 5.61 -0.65 -10.42
C ALA A 183 4.41 -0.33 -11.33
N GLN A 184 4.05 -1.24 -12.25
CA GLN A 184 2.81 -1.12 -13.05
C GLN A 184 1.54 -1.09 -12.17
N GLY A 185 1.55 -1.75 -11.01
CA GLY A 185 0.49 -1.68 -10.00
C GLY A 185 0.55 -0.45 -9.09
N GLY A 186 1.45 0.49 -9.35
CA GLY A 186 1.68 1.71 -8.56
C GLY A 186 2.48 1.50 -7.27
N LEU A 187 3.29 0.44 -7.19
CA LEU A 187 4.15 0.14 -6.03
C LEU A 187 5.60 0.40 -6.41
N VAL A 188 6.19 1.48 -5.91
CA VAL A 188 7.55 1.91 -6.28
C VAL A 188 8.54 1.60 -5.16
N THR A 189 8.12 1.80 -3.91
CA THR A 189 8.92 1.62 -2.69
C THR A 189 8.45 0.45 -1.83
N LEU A 190 9.31 -0.01 -0.90
CA LEU A 190 8.93 -1.01 0.10
C LEU A 190 7.79 -0.50 1.02
N GLY A 191 7.77 0.81 1.31
CA GLY A 191 6.67 1.47 2.03
C GLY A 191 5.33 1.36 1.30
N ASP A 192 5.31 1.62 -0.02
CA ASP A 192 4.09 1.48 -0.84
C ASP A 192 3.55 0.05 -0.81
N LEU A 193 4.45 -0.94 -0.86
CA LEU A 193 4.12 -2.36 -0.84
C LEU A 193 3.46 -2.77 0.47
N VAL A 194 4.04 -2.40 1.62
CA VAL A 194 3.47 -2.68 2.94
C VAL A 194 2.16 -1.93 3.14
N ALA A 195 2.08 -0.65 2.73
CA ALA A 195 0.84 0.12 2.76
C ALA A 195 -0.26 -0.54 1.90
N ARG A 196 0.07 -1.08 0.73
CA ARG A 196 -0.86 -1.79 -0.15
C ARG A 196 -1.35 -3.11 0.45
N MET A 197 -0.47 -3.91 1.05
CA MET A 197 -0.85 -5.12 1.79
C MET A 197 -1.81 -4.77 2.93
N ASN A 198 -1.44 -3.78 3.74
CA ASN A 198 -2.25 -3.28 4.83
C ASN A 198 -3.61 -2.70 4.40
N ALA A 199 -3.72 -2.16 3.19
CA ALA A 199 -4.93 -1.54 2.65
C ALA A 199 -5.87 -2.47 1.86
N GLN A 200 -5.39 -3.64 1.41
CA GLN A 200 -6.15 -4.57 0.55
C GLN A 200 -6.15 -6.03 1.01
N GLY A 201 -5.44 -6.36 2.10
CA GLY A 201 -5.30 -7.72 2.61
C GLY A 201 -4.61 -8.66 1.61
N GLY A 202 -4.86 -9.95 1.71
CA GLY A 202 -4.34 -11.01 0.83
C GLY A 202 -4.70 -10.88 -0.66
N THR A 203 -5.51 -9.90 -1.04
CA THR A 203 -5.83 -9.57 -2.44
C THR A 203 -5.02 -8.41 -3.01
N TRP A 204 -4.07 -7.84 -2.25
CA TRP A 204 -3.24 -6.68 -2.59
C TRP A 204 -2.57 -6.72 -3.99
N TRP A 205 -2.25 -7.93 -4.44
CA TRP A 205 -1.54 -8.20 -5.70
C TRP A 205 -2.45 -8.15 -6.93
N ARG A 206 -3.77 -8.23 -6.78
CA ARG A 206 -4.71 -8.29 -7.92
C ARG A 206 -4.66 -7.06 -8.82
N ALA A 207 -4.23 -5.92 -8.28
CA ALA A 207 -4.02 -4.67 -9.03
C ALA A 207 -2.64 -4.60 -9.71
N CYS A 208 -1.79 -5.63 -9.62
CA CYS A 208 -0.45 -5.68 -10.22
C CYS A 208 -0.43 -6.69 -11.39
N PRO A 209 -0.45 -6.25 -12.66
CA PRO A 209 -0.53 -7.14 -13.82
C PRO A 209 0.57 -8.22 -13.84
N GLY A 210 0.17 -9.48 -14.00
CA GLY A 210 1.09 -10.62 -14.06
C GLY A 210 1.79 -10.97 -12.73
N VAL A 211 1.40 -10.39 -11.60
CA VAL A 211 1.70 -10.96 -10.27
C VAL A 211 0.57 -11.95 -9.96
N GLY A 212 0.91 -13.23 -9.76
CA GLY A 212 -0.02 -14.27 -9.36
C GLY A 212 0.16 -14.64 -7.89
N GLU A 213 -0.75 -15.44 -7.35
CA GLU A 213 -0.81 -15.82 -5.92
C GLU A 213 0.52 -16.33 -5.36
N HIS A 214 1.21 -17.25 -6.04
CA HIS A 214 2.54 -17.74 -5.62
C HIS A 214 3.59 -16.62 -5.50
N LYS A 215 3.60 -15.66 -6.45
CA LYS A 215 4.53 -14.53 -6.42
C LYS A 215 4.16 -13.54 -5.31
N ALA A 216 2.87 -13.32 -5.08
CA ALA A 216 2.39 -12.51 -3.98
C ALA A 216 2.71 -13.14 -2.61
N ALA A 217 2.57 -14.46 -2.48
CA ALA A 217 2.93 -15.21 -1.28
C ALA A 217 4.44 -15.14 -0.98
N TYR A 218 5.30 -15.26 -1.99
CA TYR A 218 6.74 -15.01 -1.84
C TYR A 218 7.01 -13.59 -1.34
N VAL A 219 6.42 -12.57 -1.97
CA VAL A 219 6.65 -11.16 -1.59
C VAL A 219 6.16 -10.88 -0.18
N ALA A 220 5.02 -11.46 0.21
CA ALA A 220 4.49 -11.39 1.57
C ALA A 220 5.40 -12.09 2.59
N GLY A 221 6.01 -13.23 2.23
CA GLY A 221 7.04 -13.90 3.03
C GLY A 221 8.27 -13.00 3.21
N TRP A 222 8.82 -12.50 2.11
CA TRP A 222 9.97 -11.58 2.14
C TRP A 222 9.71 -10.35 3.02
N VAL A 223 8.56 -9.70 2.89
CA VAL A 223 8.17 -8.56 3.74
C VAL A 223 8.09 -8.95 5.22
N ARG A 224 7.55 -10.13 5.53
CA ARG A 224 7.45 -10.64 6.91
C ARG A 224 8.84 -10.86 7.53
N ASP A 225 9.75 -11.46 6.78
CA ASP A 225 11.10 -11.79 7.22
C ASP A 225 11.97 -10.53 7.46
N HIS A 226 11.65 -9.43 6.78
CA HIS A 226 12.38 -8.14 6.88
C HIS A 226 11.59 -7.04 7.60
N LEU A 227 10.46 -7.37 8.24
CA LEU A 227 9.52 -6.40 8.80
C LEU A 227 10.15 -5.56 9.93
N SER A 228 10.91 -6.20 10.82
CA SER A 228 11.59 -5.56 11.93
C SER A 228 12.65 -4.55 11.47
N GLN A 229 13.39 -4.89 10.41
CA GLN A 229 14.41 -4.03 9.80
C GLN A 229 13.78 -2.81 9.10
N LEU A 230 12.61 -3.02 8.47
CA LEU A 230 11.86 -1.95 7.81
C LEU A 230 11.29 -0.90 8.78
N GLY A 231 11.12 -1.23 10.07
CA GLY A 231 10.42 -0.36 11.02
C GLY A 231 8.95 -0.13 10.68
N LEU A 232 8.35 -1.03 9.89
CA LEU A 232 6.95 -0.97 9.46
C LEU A 232 6.12 -2.04 10.19
N ALA A 233 4.81 -1.83 10.31
CA ALA A 233 3.90 -2.82 10.85
C ALA A 233 3.02 -3.38 9.72
N LEU A 234 2.91 -4.72 9.64
CA LEU A 234 1.80 -5.36 8.95
C LEU A 234 0.62 -5.50 9.93
N SER A 235 -0.58 -5.19 9.47
CA SER A 235 -1.82 -5.58 10.16
C SER A 235 -1.84 -7.11 10.31
N PRO A 236 -2.36 -7.68 11.43
CA PRO A 236 -2.49 -9.13 11.59
C PRO A 236 -3.21 -9.81 10.42
N PHE A 237 -4.09 -9.07 9.73
CA PHE A 237 -4.89 -9.53 8.60
C PHE A 237 -4.42 -8.97 7.25
N ALA A 238 -3.21 -8.39 7.15
CA ALA A 238 -2.68 -7.80 5.92
C ALA A 238 -2.47 -8.81 4.78
N LEU A 239 -2.47 -10.11 5.10
CA LEU A 239 -2.33 -11.21 4.15
C LEU A 239 -3.61 -12.05 4.02
N ASP A 240 -4.67 -11.74 4.77
CA ASP A 240 -5.95 -12.45 4.70
C ASP A 240 -6.84 -11.88 3.61
N ASN A 241 -7.59 -12.75 2.94
CA ASN A 241 -8.63 -12.30 2.02
C ASN A 241 -9.81 -11.73 2.83
N TRP A 242 -9.83 -10.41 3.00
CA TRP A 242 -10.83 -9.72 3.82
C TRP A 242 -12.27 -9.96 3.37
N ALA A 243 -12.54 -10.30 2.11
CA ALA A 243 -13.89 -10.68 1.69
C ALA A 243 -14.41 -11.87 2.50
N ARG A 244 -13.53 -12.84 2.82
CA ARG A 244 -13.83 -14.08 3.56
C ARG A 244 -13.80 -13.92 5.09
N LEU A 245 -13.25 -12.84 5.65
CA LEU A 245 -13.20 -12.64 7.10
C LEU A 245 -14.62 -12.51 7.71
N PRO A 246 -14.93 -13.22 8.81
CA PRO A 246 -16.18 -13.03 9.55
C PRO A 246 -16.40 -11.59 10.04
N ALA A 247 -17.67 -11.21 10.23
CA ALA A 247 -18.03 -9.86 10.69
C ALA A 247 -17.39 -9.50 12.06
N ALA A 248 -17.30 -10.47 12.98
CA ALA A 248 -16.64 -10.29 14.28
C ALA A 248 -15.15 -9.93 14.14
N GLN A 249 -14.41 -10.62 13.25
CA GLN A 249 -13.00 -10.32 12.99
C GLN A 249 -12.84 -8.98 12.25
N LYS A 250 -13.72 -8.67 11.29
CA LYS A 250 -13.77 -7.34 10.67
C LYS A 250 -13.97 -6.23 11.71
N ALA A 251 -14.77 -6.48 12.75
CA ALA A 251 -14.98 -5.53 13.82
C ALA A 251 -13.77 -5.33 14.74
N THR A 252 -12.80 -6.26 14.81
CA THR A 252 -11.56 -6.08 15.60
C THR A 252 -10.42 -5.44 14.82
N LEU A 253 -10.49 -5.37 13.48
CA LEU A 253 -9.49 -4.69 12.62
C LEU A 253 -9.26 -3.21 13.01
N VAL A 254 -10.30 -2.56 13.53
CA VAL A 254 -10.28 -1.15 13.90
C VAL A 254 -10.73 -1.01 15.36
N VAL A 255 -9.75 -0.76 16.22
CA VAL A 255 -9.97 -0.42 17.64
C VAL A 255 -10.69 0.93 17.72
N PRO A 256 -11.82 1.03 18.47
CA PRO A 256 -12.51 2.29 18.69
C PRO A 256 -11.59 3.33 19.36
N ALA A 257 -11.63 4.58 18.90
CA ALA A 257 -10.77 5.65 19.41
C ALA A 257 -11.30 7.05 19.03
N MET A 258 -10.85 8.08 19.74
CA MET A 258 -11.00 9.49 19.33
C MET A 258 -9.96 9.82 18.24
N ALA A 259 -10.19 9.31 17.03
CA ALA A 259 -9.31 9.45 15.88
C ALA A 259 -10.12 9.43 14.58
N LEU A 260 -9.47 9.41 13.42
CA LEU A 260 -10.12 9.19 12.11
C LEU A 260 -10.71 7.78 12.03
N ARG A 261 -11.92 7.64 12.56
CA ARG A 261 -12.70 6.42 12.69
C ARG A 261 -14.11 6.63 12.12
N PRO A 262 -14.74 5.59 11.54
CA PRO A 262 -16.17 5.60 11.29
C PRO A 262 -16.95 5.87 12.58
N LEU A 263 -18.15 6.46 12.50
CA LEU A 263 -19.02 6.80 13.64
C LEU A 263 -19.23 5.61 14.61
N GLU A 264 -19.37 4.39 14.09
CA GLU A 264 -19.52 3.13 14.84
C GLU A 264 -18.24 2.67 15.58
N LYS A 265 -17.13 3.41 15.43
CA LYS A 265 -15.81 3.20 16.04
C LYS A 265 -15.22 4.50 16.61
N LEU A 266 -15.96 5.59 16.59
CA LEU A 266 -15.52 6.86 17.16
C LEU A 266 -15.82 6.85 18.67
N ILE A 267 -14.79 7.00 19.50
CA ILE A 267 -14.97 7.32 20.92
C ILE A 267 -14.97 8.84 21.03
N VAL A 268 -15.99 9.40 21.67
CA VAL A 268 -16.11 10.83 21.95
C VAL A 268 -16.13 11.02 23.48
N PRO A 269 -15.23 11.84 24.06
CA PRO A 269 -15.25 12.11 25.49
C PRO A 269 -16.47 12.98 25.85
N PRO A 270 -16.96 12.95 27.10
CA PRO A 270 -18.14 13.74 27.52
C PRO A 270 -18.04 15.25 27.24
N SER A 271 -16.82 15.81 27.24
CA SER A 271 -16.59 17.22 26.91
C SER A 271 -16.81 17.59 25.43
N LEU A 272 -16.91 16.59 24.54
CA LEU A 272 -17.05 16.78 23.09
C LEU A 272 -18.26 16.03 22.50
N ASP A 273 -19.10 15.40 23.32
CA ASP A 273 -20.28 14.65 22.87
C ASP A 273 -21.55 15.48 22.69
N GLY A 274 -21.46 16.79 22.97
CA GLY A 274 -22.53 17.76 22.73
C GLY A 274 -23.56 17.88 23.83
N ARG A 275 -23.49 17.09 24.92
CA ARG A 275 -24.43 17.22 26.05
C ARG A 275 -24.48 18.64 26.61
N ASP A 276 -23.30 19.27 26.77
CA ASP A 276 -23.08 20.61 27.33
C ASP A 276 -22.69 21.64 26.25
N GLY A 277 -23.11 21.41 25.00
CA GLY A 277 -22.67 22.22 23.85
C GLY A 277 -23.09 23.69 23.91
N SER A 278 -22.28 24.60 23.37
CA SER A 278 -22.58 26.05 23.42
C SER A 278 -23.81 26.46 22.59
N ASN A 279 -24.21 25.66 21.60
CA ASN A 279 -25.42 25.80 20.80
C ASN A 279 -26.54 24.83 21.27
N ARG A 280 -26.42 24.21 22.44
CA ARG A 280 -27.45 23.37 23.06
C ARG A 280 -28.62 24.20 23.57
N GLU A 281 -29.85 23.73 23.35
CA GLU A 281 -31.04 24.31 23.97
C GLU A 281 -31.14 23.82 25.43
N LEU A 282 -30.92 24.75 26.38
CA LEU A 282 -30.99 24.45 27.82
C LEU A 282 -32.45 24.43 28.31
N GLY A 283 -32.76 23.49 29.21
CA GLY A 283 -34.09 23.38 29.85
C GLY A 283 -35.20 22.79 28.96
N ALA A 284 -34.90 22.35 27.74
CA ALA A 284 -35.85 21.61 26.92
C ALA A 284 -35.81 20.11 27.23
N SER A 285 -36.98 19.48 27.34
CA SER A 285 -37.13 18.01 27.38
C SER A 285 -36.90 17.42 25.99
N SER A 286 -35.66 17.50 25.50
CA SER A 286 -35.25 16.83 24.27
C SER A 286 -34.84 15.41 24.59
N ASP A 287 -35.54 14.42 24.03
CA ASP A 287 -35.26 12.98 24.19
C ASP A 287 -33.92 12.52 23.59
N LEU A 288 -33.04 13.46 23.22
CA LEU A 288 -31.75 13.26 22.58
C LEU A 288 -30.64 13.67 23.54
N SER A 289 -29.81 12.72 23.96
CA SER A 289 -28.78 12.94 24.98
C SER A 289 -27.50 13.59 24.44
N ASN A 290 -27.02 13.16 23.26
CA ASN A 290 -25.71 13.52 22.71
C ASN A 290 -25.72 13.63 21.16
N ASP A 291 -24.65 14.18 20.58
CA ASP A 291 -24.52 14.48 19.16
C ASP A 291 -24.60 13.24 18.26
N ILE A 292 -24.05 12.10 18.71
CA ILE A 292 -24.07 10.85 17.95
C ILE A 292 -25.50 10.33 17.85
N GLU A 293 -26.23 10.34 18.97
CA GLU A 293 -27.64 9.96 19.02
C GLU A 293 -28.50 10.90 18.15
N ALA A 294 -28.23 12.20 18.20
CA ALA A 294 -28.89 13.22 17.41
C ALA A 294 -28.70 13.01 15.89
N ILE A 295 -27.48 12.67 15.46
CA ILE A 295 -27.19 12.28 14.07
C ILE A 295 -27.92 10.98 13.70
N GLN A 296 -27.86 9.95 14.54
CA GLN A 296 -28.48 8.65 14.28
C GLN A 296 -29.99 8.79 14.08
N ARG A 297 -30.69 9.41 15.04
CA ARG A 297 -32.15 9.62 14.98
C ARG A 297 -32.57 10.43 13.75
N TRP A 298 -31.76 11.41 13.32
CA TRP A 298 -32.01 12.15 12.07
C TRP A 298 -31.80 11.30 10.81
N VAL A 299 -30.79 10.44 10.78
CA VAL A 299 -30.55 9.51 9.66
C VAL A 299 -31.66 8.47 9.56
N ASP A 300 -32.13 7.94 10.68
CA ASP A 300 -33.23 6.96 10.71
C ASP A 300 -34.56 7.58 10.28
N SER A 301 -34.80 8.85 10.64
CA SER A 301 -35.88 9.70 10.11
C SER A 301 -35.91 9.80 8.58
N LYS A 302 -34.85 9.43 7.84
CA LYS A 302 -34.82 9.41 6.37
C LYS A 302 -35.15 8.07 5.73
N ALA A 303 -35.38 7.01 6.51
CA ALA A 303 -35.93 5.76 6.00
C ALA A 303 -37.41 5.92 5.62
N ALA A 304 -38.24 6.40 6.57
CA ALA A 304 -39.69 6.52 6.43
C ALA A 304 -40.18 7.57 5.39
N ALA A 305 -39.27 8.35 4.82
CA ALA A 305 -39.59 9.34 3.77
C ALA A 305 -39.60 8.74 2.35
N GLN A 306 -39.29 7.45 2.21
CA GLN A 306 -39.51 6.68 0.98
C GLN A 306 -40.73 5.79 1.24
N GLY A 307 -41.69 5.77 0.29
CA GLY A 307 -43.04 5.20 0.49
C GLY A 307 -43.05 3.71 0.84
N PRO A 308 -44.23 3.14 1.18
CA PRO A 308 -44.36 1.78 1.72
C PRO A 308 -43.85 0.72 0.74
N GLY A 309 -42.60 0.33 0.91
CA GLY A 309 -41.92 -0.70 0.13
C GLY A 309 -41.95 -2.04 0.84
N GLN A 310 -42.87 -2.90 0.39
CA GLN A 310 -42.95 -4.35 0.65
C GLN A 310 -42.63 -4.82 2.08
N GLU A 311 -43.69 -5.02 2.85
CA GLU A 311 -43.67 -5.84 4.07
C GLU A 311 -43.10 -7.24 3.77
N GLY A 312 -42.20 -7.75 4.62
CA GLY A 312 -41.78 -9.16 4.62
C GLY A 312 -40.29 -9.44 4.48
N VAL A 313 -39.45 -8.48 4.08
CA VAL A 313 -37.99 -8.65 4.08
C VAL A 313 -37.37 -7.85 5.21
N ALA A 314 -36.62 -8.50 6.10
CA ALA A 314 -35.89 -7.83 7.17
C ALA A 314 -34.99 -6.72 6.58
N VAL A 315 -35.03 -5.52 7.17
CA VAL A 315 -34.25 -4.35 6.71
C VAL A 315 -33.08 -4.06 7.66
N PRO A 316 -31.92 -4.73 7.51
CA PRO A 316 -30.71 -4.42 8.27
C PRO A 316 -29.79 -3.40 7.58
N SER A 317 -30.19 -2.81 6.44
CA SER A 317 -29.28 -1.98 5.62
C SER A 317 -29.84 -0.59 5.30
N LEU A 318 -29.07 0.45 5.62
CA LEU A 318 -29.38 1.86 5.33
C LEU A 318 -29.57 2.12 3.83
N THR A 319 -30.57 2.93 3.45
CA THR A 319 -30.81 3.35 2.05
C THR A 319 -29.67 4.21 1.50
N ALA A 320 -29.62 4.41 0.17
CA ALA A 320 -28.61 5.27 -0.46
C ALA A 320 -28.63 6.72 0.11
N THR A 321 -29.83 7.26 0.34
CA THR A 321 -30.03 8.58 0.98
C THR A 321 -29.47 8.61 2.39
N GLN A 322 -29.83 7.62 3.23
CA GLN A 322 -29.31 7.52 4.60
C GLN A 322 -27.79 7.41 4.65
N ARG A 323 -27.18 6.61 3.76
CA ARG A 323 -25.72 6.48 3.66
C ARG A 323 -25.04 7.81 3.29
N SER A 324 -25.63 8.58 2.37
CA SER A 324 -25.14 9.92 2.01
C SER A 324 -25.24 10.90 3.19
N TYR A 325 -26.38 10.91 3.87
CA TYR A 325 -26.65 11.83 4.99
C TYR A 325 -25.75 11.54 6.19
N ARG A 326 -25.62 10.26 6.56
CA ARG A 326 -24.67 9.79 7.58
C ARG A 326 -23.24 10.18 7.24
N ARG A 327 -22.82 10.05 5.98
CA ARG A 327 -21.46 10.38 5.54
C ARG A 327 -21.14 11.86 5.74
N GLU A 328 -22.03 12.78 5.36
CA GLU A 328 -21.75 14.22 5.55
C GLU A 328 -21.81 14.62 7.02
N ALA A 329 -22.75 14.07 7.81
CA ALA A 329 -22.81 14.31 9.26
C ALA A 329 -21.55 13.78 9.99
N GLU A 330 -21.08 12.58 9.63
CA GLU A 330 -19.85 11.98 10.14
C GLU A 330 -18.61 12.80 9.81
N ARG A 331 -18.51 13.33 8.59
CA ARG A 331 -17.42 14.23 8.18
C ARG A 331 -17.36 15.48 9.04
N LEU A 332 -18.52 16.11 9.28
CA LEU A 332 -18.61 17.30 10.12
C LEU A 332 -18.26 16.98 11.58
N LEU A 333 -18.81 15.91 12.14
CA LEU A 333 -18.55 15.51 13.53
C LEU A 333 -17.06 15.21 13.75
N LEU A 334 -16.43 14.44 12.86
CA LEU A 334 -15.00 14.17 12.91
C LEU A 334 -14.17 15.45 12.82
N TRP A 335 -14.53 16.38 11.93
CA TRP A 335 -13.83 17.65 11.78
C TRP A 335 -13.99 18.54 13.02
N GLY A 336 -15.19 18.68 13.57
CA GLY A 336 -15.44 19.46 14.79
C GLY A 336 -14.59 18.95 15.96
N ILE A 337 -14.62 17.63 16.20
CA ILE A 337 -13.89 17.00 17.31
C ILE A 337 -12.37 17.05 17.09
N LEU A 338 -11.87 16.64 15.92
CA LEU A 338 -10.44 16.42 15.69
C LEU A 338 -9.67 17.65 15.17
N VAL A 339 -10.36 18.67 14.64
CA VAL A 339 -9.73 19.88 14.08
C VAL A 339 -10.08 21.12 14.91
N ARG A 340 -11.34 21.29 15.33
CA ARG A 340 -11.74 22.46 16.16
C ARG A 340 -11.74 22.20 17.66
N GLY A 341 -11.73 20.93 18.11
CA GLY A 341 -11.95 20.61 19.52
C GLY A 341 -13.35 21.00 20.01
N LYS A 342 -14.34 21.03 19.11
CA LYS A 342 -15.74 21.39 19.39
C LYS A 342 -16.66 20.19 19.18
N ALA A 343 -17.63 20.01 20.07
CA ALA A 343 -18.81 19.18 19.82
C ALA A 343 -19.63 19.73 18.64
N LEU A 344 -20.46 18.90 17.98
CA LEU A 344 -21.36 19.38 16.92
C LEU A 344 -22.40 20.36 17.51
N ALA A 345 -22.90 20.10 18.71
CA ALA A 345 -23.73 21.03 19.48
C ALA A 345 -22.98 22.28 19.99
N SER A 346 -21.72 22.49 19.63
CA SER A 346 -20.97 23.74 19.87
C SER A 346 -20.55 24.46 18.59
N LEU A 347 -20.97 23.96 17.41
CA LEU A 347 -20.62 24.56 16.12
C LEU A 347 -21.50 25.77 15.81
N ASP A 348 -20.85 26.83 15.30
CA ASP A 348 -21.44 28.10 14.90
C ASP A 348 -21.33 28.36 13.39
N ALA A 349 -21.75 29.54 12.94
CA ALA A 349 -21.74 29.91 11.52
C ALA A 349 -20.33 30.17 10.96
N GLU A 350 -19.34 30.48 11.80
CA GLU A 350 -17.94 30.61 11.38
C GLU A 350 -17.33 29.22 11.16
N ASP A 351 -17.57 28.29 12.09
CA ASP A 351 -17.18 26.88 11.95
C ASP A 351 -17.76 26.24 10.68
N ALA A 352 -19.02 26.53 10.35
CA ALA A 352 -19.64 26.05 9.13
C ALA A 352 -18.97 26.62 7.86
N GLY A 353 -18.37 27.81 7.91
CA GLY A 353 -17.53 28.35 6.84
C GLY A 353 -16.18 27.63 6.74
N ASP A 354 -15.48 27.49 7.86
CA ASP A 354 -14.18 26.82 7.94
C ASP A 354 -14.25 25.35 7.48
N TYR A 355 -15.31 24.63 7.86
CA TYR A 355 -15.56 23.27 7.39
C TYR A 355 -15.69 23.19 5.86
N LEU A 356 -16.35 24.16 5.22
CA LEU A 356 -16.51 24.17 3.75
C LEU A 356 -15.19 24.46 3.03
N THR A 357 -14.33 25.28 3.62
CA THR A 357 -12.95 25.49 3.18
C THR A 357 -12.13 24.21 3.33
N PHE A 358 -12.24 23.53 4.48
CA PHE A 358 -11.54 22.27 4.76
C PHE A 358 -11.92 21.15 3.77
N ILE A 359 -13.20 20.92 3.50
CA ILE A 359 -13.61 19.86 2.55
C ILE A 359 -13.31 20.20 1.08
N ALA A 360 -13.00 21.47 0.77
CA ALA A 360 -12.54 21.85 -0.57
C ALA A 360 -11.10 21.38 -0.83
N VAL A 361 -10.23 21.35 0.19
CA VAL A 361 -8.85 20.85 0.11
C VAL A 361 -8.48 20.09 1.40
N PRO A 362 -9.06 18.89 1.64
CA PRO A 362 -8.79 18.12 2.85
C PRO A 362 -7.34 17.61 2.84
N PRO A 363 -6.65 17.56 4.00
CA PRO A 363 -5.29 17.03 4.09
C PRO A 363 -5.22 15.56 3.63
N ALA A 364 -4.08 15.14 3.08
CA ALA A 364 -3.89 13.77 2.61
C ALA A 364 -4.16 12.71 3.69
N SER A 365 -3.91 13.01 4.97
CA SER A 365 -4.23 12.13 6.11
C SER A 365 -5.73 11.87 6.30
N TRP A 366 -6.60 12.74 5.79
CA TRP A 366 -8.06 12.64 5.78
C TRP A 366 -8.62 12.00 4.49
N CYS A 367 -7.77 11.68 3.52
CA CYS A 367 -8.14 11.07 2.25
C CYS A 367 -7.72 9.59 2.20
N GLY A 368 -8.60 8.73 1.71
CA GLY A 368 -8.38 7.29 1.62
C GLY A 368 -8.84 6.70 0.28
N PRO A 369 -8.65 5.38 0.09
CA PRO A 369 -9.01 4.72 -1.16
C PRO A 369 -10.52 4.77 -1.41
N ARG A 370 -10.90 5.05 -2.66
CA ARG A 370 -12.30 5.12 -3.10
C ARG A 370 -13.04 3.81 -2.83
N GLY A 371 -14.23 3.93 -2.24
CA GLY A 371 -15.04 2.77 -1.84
C GLY A 371 -14.43 1.91 -0.72
N GLY A 372 -13.42 2.41 0.00
CA GLY A 372 -12.78 1.71 1.11
C GLY A 372 -13.80 1.26 2.17
N PRO A 373 -13.83 -0.02 2.58
CA PRO A 373 -14.82 -0.51 3.53
C PRO A 373 -14.60 0.09 4.92
N ARG A 374 -15.69 0.40 5.62
CA ARG A 374 -15.66 1.15 6.90
C ARG A 374 -14.88 0.44 8.01
N TRP A 375 -14.87 -0.90 8.01
CA TRP A 375 -14.07 -1.70 8.93
C TRP A 375 -12.56 -1.74 8.60
N SER A 376 -12.09 -1.09 7.53
CA SER A 376 -10.67 -1.05 7.17
C SER A 376 -9.87 -0.06 8.03
N PRO A 377 -8.66 -0.40 8.49
CA PRO A 377 -7.73 0.57 9.10
C PRO A 377 -7.37 1.77 8.20
N HIS A 378 -7.55 1.62 6.89
CA HIS A 378 -7.26 2.64 5.87
C HIS A 378 -8.51 3.42 5.47
N TRP A 379 -9.66 3.15 6.10
CA TRP A 379 -10.84 3.97 5.93
C TRP A 379 -10.53 5.42 6.30
N ARG A 380 -11.06 6.34 5.51
CA ARG A 380 -11.00 7.79 5.74
C ARG A 380 -12.32 8.43 5.30
N PRO A 381 -12.70 9.57 5.90
CA PRO A 381 -13.95 10.24 5.57
C PRO A 381 -14.01 10.84 4.15
N PHE A 382 -12.86 11.11 3.52
CA PHE A 382 -12.78 11.65 2.16
C PHE A 382 -12.04 10.69 1.20
N GLU A 383 -12.37 10.79 -0.09
CA GLU A 383 -11.65 10.11 -1.19
C GLU A 383 -10.70 11.09 -1.93
N GLY A 384 -10.66 12.35 -1.46
CA GLY A 384 -9.99 13.49 -2.09
C GLY A 384 -10.80 14.78 -1.92
N PRO A 385 -10.34 15.90 -2.52
CA PRO A 385 -11.06 17.18 -2.61
C PRO A 385 -12.50 17.05 -3.14
N LEU A 386 -13.46 17.72 -2.49
CA LEU A 386 -14.85 17.74 -2.99
C LEU A 386 -15.03 18.75 -4.12
N SER A 387 -15.68 18.30 -5.21
CA SER A 387 -16.13 19.17 -6.29
C SER A 387 -17.16 20.22 -5.81
N VAL A 388 -17.31 21.32 -6.56
CA VAL A 388 -18.28 22.40 -6.22
C VAL A 388 -19.69 21.84 -5.99
N ALA A 389 -20.15 20.93 -6.85
CA ALA A 389 -21.45 20.28 -6.70
C ALA A 389 -21.56 19.44 -5.42
N ALA A 390 -20.51 18.66 -5.09
CA ALA A 390 -20.48 17.88 -3.85
C ALA A 390 -20.48 18.77 -2.60
N ARG A 391 -19.76 19.91 -2.61
CA ARG A 391 -19.79 20.90 -1.51
C ARG A 391 -21.17 21.53 -1.35
N ARG A 392 -21.84 21.92 -2.44
CA ARG A 392 -23.23 22.42 -2.40
C ARG A 392 -24.19 21.39 -1.80
N GLN A 393 -24.06 20.12 -2.19
CA GLN A 393 -24.87 19.04 -1.63
C GLN A 393 -24.60 18.82 -0.13
N ALA A 394 -23.33 18.92 0.31
CA ALA A 394 -22.98 18.84 1.72
C ALA A 394 -23.63 19.97 2.55
N VAL A 395 -23.64 21.21 2.04
CA VAL A 395 -24.36 22.34 2.68
C VAL A 395 -25.85 22.05 2.82
N VAL A 396 -26.51 21.56 1.78
CA VAL A 396 -27.95 21.21 1.82
C VAL A 396 -28.23 20.12 2.85
N ILE A 397 -27.41 19.07 2.90
CA ILE A 397 -27.56 17.96 3.85
C ILE A 397 -27.33 18.43 5.29
N LEU A 398 -26.25 19.19 5.56
CA LEU A 398 -25.90 19.66 6.91
C LEU A 398 -26.86 20.74 7.42
N HIS A 399 -27.33 21.65 6.57
CA HIS A 399 -28.45 22.53 6.91
C HIS A 399 -29.70 21.71 7.27
N GLY A 400 -30.00 20.63 6.54
CA GLY A 400 -31.12 19.73 6.83
C GLY A 400 -30.98 18.94 8.14
N LEU A 401 -29.75 18.69 8.61
CA LEU A 401 -29.44 18.14 9.93
C LEU A 401 -29.73 19.18 11.00
N PHE A 402 -29.05 20.33 10.97
CA PHE A 402 -29.19 21.38 11.98
C PHE A 402 -30.64 21.90 12.07
N ALA A 403 -31.35 22.07 10.94
CA ALA A 403 -32.76 22.46 10.94
C ALA A 403 -33.69 21.40 11.58
N HIS A 404 -33.34 20.12 11.53
CA HIS A 404 -34.06 19.09 12.27
C HIS A 404 -33.72 19.14 13.76
N LEU A 405 -32.45 19.29 14.12
CA LEU A 405 -32.02 19.35 15.52
C LEU A 405 -32.56 20.59 16.25
N VAL A 406 -32.68 21.74 15.58
CA VAL A 406 -33.39 22.92 16.13
C VAL A 406 -34.87 22.60 16.35
N ARG A 407 -35.54 21.92 15.42
CA ARG A 407 -36.95 21.52 15.55
C ARG A 407 -37.20 20.55 16.71
N GLN A 408 -36.26 19.64 16.96
CA GLN A 408 -36.30 18.70 18.11
C GLN A 408 -35.85 19.35 19.43
N ARG A 409 -35.67 20.68 19.45
CA ARG A 409 -35.11 21.44 20.58
C ARG A 409 -33.80 20.82 21.12
N TYR A 410 -32.99 20.27 20.22
CA TYR A 410 -31.66 19.77 20.52
C TYR A 410 -30.64 20.93 20.45
N LEU A 411 -30.75 21.76 19.40
CA LEU A 411 -29.94 22.98 19.20
C LEU A 411 -30.78 24.25 19.27
N ARG A 412 -30.13 25.37 19.59
CA ARG A 412 -30.75 26.71 19.57
C ARG A 412 -30.79 27.30 18.16
N THR A 413 -29.71 27.13 17.40
CA THR A 413 -29.51 27.79 16.09
C THR A 413 -28.95 26.84 15.04
N ASN A 414 -29.17 27.18 13.76
CA ASN A 414 -28.67 26.41 12.63
C ASN A 414 -27.36 27.03 12.08
N ALA A 415 -26.24 26.39 12.40
CA ALA A 415 -24.89 26.81 11.96
C ALA A 415 -24.75 26.97 10.43
N PHE A 416 -25.52 26.22 9.63
CA PHE A 416 -25.43 26.21 8.17
C PHE A 416 -26.44 27.13 7.47
N ALA A 417 -27.18 27.97 8.21
CA ALA A 417 -28.20 28.86 7.66
C ALA A 417 -27.63 29.87 6.65
N ALA A 418 -26.53 30.56 6.99
CA ALA A 418 -25.89 31.54 6.12
C ALA A 418 -25.28 30.89 4.87
N GLN A 419 -24.66 29.72 5.03
CA GLN A 419 -24.02 28.94 3.96
C GLN A 419 -25.06 28.47 2.93
N LEU A 420 -26.24 28.01 3.37
CA LEU A 420 -27.30 27.65 2.45
C LEU A 420 -27.86 28.87 1.70
N ALA A 421 -28.01 30.01 2.37
CA ALA A 421 -28.45 31.25 1.74
C ALA A 421 -27.46 31.72 0.65
N ALA A 422 -26.15 31.56 0.87
CA ALA A 422 -25.12 31.88 -0.12
C ALA A 422 -25.03 30.88 -1.30
N VAL A 423 -25.49 29.64 -1.12
CA VAL A 423 -25.50 28.60 -2.17
C VAL A 423 -26.74 28.66 -3.06
N ARG A 424 -27.86 29.19 -2.55
CA ARG A 424 -29.06 29.44 -3.35
C ARG A 424 -28.83 30.66 -4.28
N PRO A 425 -29.27 30.62 -5.54
CA PRO A 425 -29.35 31.85 -6.32
C PRO A 425 -30.25 32.84 -5.58
N ARG A 426 -29.87 34.12 -5.52
CA ARG A 426 -30.83 35.16 -5.15
C ARG A 426 -31.98 35.10 -6.17
N PRO A 427 -33.25 35.20 -5.74
CA PRO A 427 -34.31 35.47 -6.70
C PRO A 427 -33.95 36.77 -7.41
N ASP A 428 -34.06 36.78 -8.74
CA ASP A 428 -33.81 37.99 -9.52
C ASP A 428 -34.84 39.03 -9.10
N VAL A 429 -34.37 40.13 -8.52
CA VAL A 429 -35.24 41.27 -8.20
C VAL A 429 -35.20 42.14 -9.45
N ASP A 430 -36.21 41.97 -10.30
CA ASP A 430 -36.39 42.78 -11.50
C ASP A 430 -36.20 44.27 -11.16
N PRO A 431 -35.25 44.97 -11.81
CA PRO A 431 -34.97 46.38 -11.50
C PRO A 431 -36.08 47.34 -11.96
N ALA A 432 -37.20 46.83 -12.49
CA ALA A 432 -38.28 47.60 -13.11
C ALA A 432 -39.20 48.35 -12.12
N THR A 433 -39.12 48.10 -10.80
CA THR A 433 -40.07 48.67 -9.82
C THR A 433 -39.51 49.84 -8.99
N ARG A 434 -38.49 50.56 -9.47
CA ARG A 434 -37.99 51.80 -8.84
C ARG A 434 -37.78 52.95 -9.85
N GLY A 435 -38.85 53.72 -10.01
CA GLY A 435 -39.00 54.91 -10.85
C GLY A 435 -40.47 54.99 -11.23
N ASP A 436 -41.21 56.08 -11.04
CA ASP A 436 -40.80 57.49 -10.95
C ASP A 436 -41.70 58.27 -9.97
N THR A 437 -41.10 59.18 -9.19
CA THR A 437 -41.81 60.17 -8.38
C THR A 437 -41.15 61.56 -8.48
N SER A 438 -40.96 62.11 -9.69
CA SER A 438 -40.91 63.57 -9.88
C SER A 438 -41.26 64.13 -11.26
N ARG A 439 -42.38 64.88 -11.26
CA ARG A 439 -42.48 66.28 -11.71
C ARG A 439 -42.80 66.58 -13.20
N ALA A 440 -44.09 66.76 -13.49
CA ALA A 440 -44.59 67.82 -14.38
C ALA A 440 -46.07 68.21 -14.08
N ILE A 441 -46.35 69.51 -14.00
CA ILE A 441 -47.65 70.21 -13.83
C ILE A 441 -47.47 71.59 -14.53
N PRO A 442 -48.47 72.29 -15.13
CA PRO A 442 -49.87 71.96 -15.47
C PRO A 442 -50.25 72.20 -16.97
N GLY A 443 -51.48 71.83 -17.37
CA GLY A 443 -52.18 72.31 -18.58
C GLY A 443 -53.66 71.84 -18.58
N PRO A 444 -54.68 72.66 -18.95
CA PRO A 444 -56.00 72.52 -18.33
C PRO A 444 -57.14 71.90 -19.17
N LEU A 445 -58.13 71.37 -18.44
CA LEU A 445 -59.58 71.31 -18.73
C LEU A 445 -60.09 70.77 -20.08
N ALA A 446 -60.65 69.55 -20.03
CA ALA A 446 -61.87 69.20 -20.75
C ALA A 446 -62.69 68.16 -19.96
N THR A 447 -63.96 68.45 -19.70
CA THR A 447 -64.91 67.58 -18.96
C THR A 447 -65.91 66.91 -19.94
N PRO A 448 -66.83 66.05 -19.49
CA PRO A 448 -66.77 64.60 -19.66
C PRO A 448 -67.72 64.05 -20.74
N GLN A 449 -67.62 62.75 -21.05
CA GLN A 449 -68.75 61.99 -21.63
C GLN A 449 -68.73 60.51 -21.21
N PHE A 450 -69.69 60.13 -20.36
CA PHE A 450 -70.26 58.78 -20.34
C PHE A 450 -71.32 58.69 -21.45
N PRO A 451 -71.52 57.50 -22.05
CA PRO A 451 -72.78 56.77 -21.83
C PRO A 451 -72.54 55.24 -21.64
N PRO A 452 -73.60 54.41 -21.41
CA PRO A 452 -73.46 53.24 -20.53
C PRO A 452 -73.78 51.86 -21.14
N LYS A 453 -73.58 50.83 -20.31
CA LYS A 453 -74.26 49.49 -20.26
C LYS A 453 -74.74 48.84 -21.56
N GLY A 454 -74.21 47.65 -21.85
CA GLY A 454 -74.78 46.68 -22.80
C GLY A 454 -74.50 45.21 -22.43
N LEU A 455 -75.43 44.60 -21.69
CA LEU A 455 -75.81 43.17 -21.76
C LEU A 455 -77.22 43.15 -22.39
N PRO A 456 -77.78 42.03 -22.90
CA PRO A 456 -77.32 40.63 -22.91
C PRO A 456 -76.98 40.20 -24.38
N SER A 457 -77.04 38.95 -24.90
CA SER A 457 -77.56 37.64 -24.46
C SER A 457 -76.85 36.49 -25.18
N HIS A 458 -76.68 35.33 -24.52
CA HIS A 458 -77.45 34.11 -24.81
C HIS A 458 -77.16 32.98 -23.81
#